data_AF-A0A931GT97-F1
#
_entry.id   AF-A0A931GT97-F1
#
_cell.length_a   1.000
_cell.length_b   1.000
_cell.length_c   1.000
_cell.angle_alpha   90.00
_cell.angle_beta   90.00
_cell.angle_gamma   90.00
#
_symmetry.space_group_name_H-M   'P 1'
#
loop_
_entity.id
_entity.type
_entity.pdbx_description
1 polymer ?
#
loop_
_entity_poly.entity_id
_entity_poly.type
_entity_poly.pdbx_seq_one_letter_code
_entity_poly.pdbx_strand_id
1 'polypeptide(L)'
;MSSDYGIGAQVFVAADGTGDPTPWPAEPSGVIVRAGGSALAGVWGRGGGGRMWWVEFDEPQFNSTGDGPFLSAQVHERFLELAPPLSDTE
;
A
#
# COMPACT_ATOMS: atom_id res chain seq x y z
N MET A 1 13.38 2.84 -7.82
CA MET A 1 13.33 1.41 -8.21
C MET A 1 11.87 1.05 -8.26
N SER A 2 11.33 0.63 -9.41
CA SER A 2 9.95 0.14 -9.47
C SER A 2 9.99 -1.30 -8.99
N SER A 3 9.54 -1.55 -7.76
CA SER A 3 9.30 -2.91 -7.29
C SER A 3 8.05 -3.42 -8.00
N ASP A 4 8.16 -4.52 -8.72
CA ASP A 4 6.98 -5.15 -9.30
C ASP A 4 6.23 -5.89 -8.19
N TYR A 5 5.12 -5.30 -7.75
CA TYR A 5 4.19 -5.93 -6.81
C TYR A 5 3.35 -7.00 -7.53
N GLY A 6 2.94 -8.02 -6.77
CA GLY A 6 2.08 -9.09 -7.25
C GLY A 6 1.08 -9.54 -6.19
N ILE A 7 0.05 -10.27 -6.62
CA ILE A 7 -0.90 -10.91 -5.71
C ILE A 7 -0.14 -11.93 -4.83
N GLY A 8 -0.40 -11.90 -3.53
CA GLY A 8 0.29 -12.70 -2.52
C GLY A 8 1.54 -12.04 -1.92
N ALA A 9 1.95 -10.86 -2.40
CA ALA A 9 3.05 -10.13 -1.81
C ALA A 9 2.66 -9.56 -0.44
N GLN A 10 3.51 -9.78 0.57
CA GLN A 10 3.45 -9.11 1.86
C GLN A 10 4.00 -7.69 1.71
N VAL A 11 3.27 -6.70 2.22
CA VAL A 11 3.60 -5.29 2.08
C VAL A 11 3.35 -4.51 3.37
N PHE A 12 4.07 -3.39 3.51
CA PHE A 12 3.76 -2.31 4.43
C PHE A 12 3.13 -1.14 3.65
N VAL A 13 2.19 -0.43 4.27
CA VAL A 13 1.58 0.78 3.72
C VAL A 13 2.20 2.02 4.36
N ALA A 14 3.27 2.54 3.78
CA ALA A 14 4.09 3.63 4.35
C ALA A 14 4.03 4.90 3.50
N ALA A 15 4.44 6.03 4.09
CA ALA A 15 4.65 7.26 3.33
C ALA A 15 5.76 7.06 2.29
N ASP A 16 5.57 7.57 1.07
CA ASP A 16 6.43 7.23 -0.07
C ASP A 16 7.79 7.95 -0.10
N GLY A 17 8.22 8.52 1.04
CA GLY A 17 9.45 9.28 1.18
C GLY A 17 9.51 10.60 0.40
N THR A 18 8.51 10.92 -0.46
CA THR A 18 8.46 12.18 -1.22
C THR A 18 7.79 13.32 -0.46
N GLY A 19 7.30 13.04 0.75
CA GLY A 19 6.66 14.00 1.65
C GLY A 19 5.13 14.02 1.55
N ASP A 20 4.53 13.20 0.68
CA ASP A 20 3.09 13.01 0.65
C ASP A 20 2.68 12.11 1.84
N PRO A 21 1.78 12.57 2.73
CA PRO A 21 1.34 11.77 3.87
C PRO A 21 0.55 10.55 3.40
N THR A 22 0.85 9.37 3.96
CA THR A 22 0.05 8.17 3.75
C THR A 22 -1.37 8.36 4.32
N PRO A 23 -2.43 7.87 3.64
CA PRO A 23 -3.79 7.82 4.20
C PRO A 23 -3.91 6.90 5.43
N TRP A 24 -2.87 6.12 5.75
CA TRP A 24 -2.86 5.11 6.79
C TRP A 24 -1.80 5.45 7.86
N PRO A 25 -2.18 6.17 8.94
CA PRO A 25 -1.23 6.72 9.90
C PRO A 25 -0.52 5.65 10.76
N ALA A 26 -1.11 4.46 10.88
CA ALA A 26 -0.53 3.34 11.62
C ALA A 26 0.51 2.54 10.81
N GLU A 27 0.74 2.92 9.55
CA GLU A 27 1.62 2.22 8.61
C GLU A 27 1.41 0.69 8.59
N PRO A 28 0.18 0.23 8.32
CA PRO A 28 -0.19 -1.16 8.52
C PRO A 28 0.50 -2.10 7.54
N SER A 29 0.68 -3.35 7.97
CA SER A 29 1.07 -4.46 7.11
C SER A 29 -0.13 -5.23 6.56
N GLY A 30 0.08 -5.96 5.47
CA GLY A 30 -0.92 -6.81 4.87
C GLY A 30 -0.46 -7.53 3.61
N VAL A 31 -1.41 -8.15 2.91
CA VAL A 31 -1.18 -8.93 1.69
C VAL A 31 -1.95 -8.33 0.52
N ILE A 32 -1.30 -8.25 -0.64
CA ILE A 32 -2.00 -7.90 -1.89
C ILE A 32 -2.88 -9.07 -2.32
N VAL A 33 -4.19 -8.87 -2.37
CA VAL A 33 -5.16 -9.92 -2.75
C VAL A 33 -5.69 -9.76 -4.17
N ARG A 34 -5.61 -8.54 -4.74
CA ARG A 34 -6.17 -8.25 -6.07
C ARG A 34 -5.56 -7.00 -6.70
N ALA A 35 -5.45 -6.98 -8.03
CA ALA A 35 -5.14 -5.76 -8.78
C ALA A 35 -6.30 -4.75 -8.71
N GLY A 36 -6.02 -3.49 -8.40
CA GLY A 36 -7.00 -2.41 -8.25
C GLY A 36 -7.27 -1.60 -9.52
N GLY A 37 -6.53 -1.85 -10.61
CA GLY A 37 -6.57 -1.06 -11.83
C GLY A 37 -5.47 0.00 -11.87
N SER A 38 -5.63 1.02 -12.73
CA SER A 38 -4.65 2.10 -12.89
C SER A 38 -5.20 3.41 -12.36
N ALA A 39 -4.44 4.06 -11.48
CA ALA A 39 -4.66 5.45 -11.11
C ALA A 39 -4.40 6.35 -12.31
N LEU A 40 -5.34 7.27 -12.59
CA LEU A 40 -5.20 8.25 -13.65
C LEU A 40 -4.15 9.30 -13.25
N ALA A 41 -3.18 9.53 -14.15
CA ALA A 41 -2.05 10.43 -13.94
C ALA A 41 -2.41 11.90 -13.65
N GLY A 42 -3.67 12.30 -13.87
CA GLY A 42 -4.17 13.66 -13.60
C GLY A 42 -4.90 13.82 -12.26
N VAL A 43 -5.22 12.73 -11.56
CA VAL A 43 -5.99 12.76 -10.30
C VAL A 43 -5.08 12.61 -9.08
N TRP A 44 -3.97 11.88 -9.22
CA TRP A 44 -3.03 11.57 -8.12
C TRP A 44 -1.81 12.50 -8.03
N GLY A 45 -1.94 13.74 -8.50
CA GLY A 45 -0.88 14.76 -8.40
C GLY A 45 0.34 14.49 -9.30
N ARG A 46 1.45 15.20 -9.03
CA ARG A 46 2.68 15.21 -9.85
C ARG A 46 3.43 13.86 -9.88
N GLY A 47 3.01 12.90 -9.05
CA GLY A 47 3.59 11.55 -8.93
C GLY A 47 3.26 10.61 -10.09
N GLY A 48 2.41 11.03 -11.04
CA GLY A 48 2.07 10.23 -12.22
C GLY A 48 1.05 9.13 -11.92
N GLY A 49 0.46 8.59 -12.99
CA GLY A 49 -0.42 7.44 -12.90
C GLY A 49 0.37 6.22 -12.43
N GLY A 50 -0.29 5.29 -11.77
CA GLY A 50 0.34 4.09 -11.22
C GLY A 50 -0.67 2.98 -11.00
N ARG A 51 -0.19 1.82 -10.59
CA ARG A 51 -1.05 0.67 -10.26
C ARG A 51 -1.65 0.85 -8.89
N MET A 52 -2.94 0.57 -8.79
CA MET A 52 -3.62 0.41 -7.51
C MET A 52 -3.65 -1.07 -7.16
N TRP A 53 -3.60 -1.38 -5.87
CA TRP A 53 -3.65 -2.73 -5.33
C TRP A 53 -4.66 -2.81 -4.21
N TRP A 54 -5.43 -3.90 -4.14
CA TRP A 54 -6.23 -4.21 -2.97
C TRP A 54 -5.36 -4.95 -1.97
N VAL A 55 -5.18 -4.36 -0.79
CA VAL A 55 -4.45 -4.92 0.33
C VAL A 55 -5.46 -5.34 1.40
N GLU A 56 -5.37 -6.59 1.84
CA GLU A 56 -6.02 -7.06 3.07
C GLU A 56 -5.06 -6.85 4.23
N PHE A 57 -5.48 -6.12 5.25
CA PHE A 57 -4.63 -5.77 6.38
C PHE A 57 -4.55 -6.91 7.38
N ASP A 58 -3.40 -7.07 8.03
CA ASP A 58 -3.19 -8.10 9.06
C ASP A 58 -4.10 -7.84 10.29
N GLU A 59 -4.38 -6.57 10.56
CA GLU A 59 -5.33 -6.11 11.58
C GLU A 59 -6.28 -5.06 10.99
N PRO A 60 -7.55 -4.95 11.46
CA PRO A 60 -8.47 -3.92 10.98
C PRO A 60 -7.95 -2.48 11.22
N GLN A 61 -7.97 -1.62 10.20
CA GLN A 61 -7.28 -0.32 10.22
C GLN A 61 -8.21 0.90 10.20
N PHE A 62 -7.79 1.97 10.87
CA PHE A 62 -8.39 3.30 10.73
C PHE A 62 -7.54 4.17 9.79
N ASN A 63 -8.21 4.95 8.95
CA ASN A 63 -7.52 5.88 8.06
C ASN A 63 -7.22 7.23 8.76
N SER A 64 -6.57 8.16 8.06
CA SER A 64 -6.22 9.48 8.58
C SER A 64 -7.42 10.39 8.89
N THR A 65 -8.62 10.07 8.41
CA THR A 65 -9.87 10.78 8.76
C THR A 65 -10.56 10.19 9.99
N GLY A 66 -10.08 9.06 10.50
CA GLY A 66 -10.65 8.33 11.64
C GLY A 66 -11.76 7.35 11.24
N ASP A 67 -11.99 7.12 9.95
CA ASP A 67 -12.95 6.12 9.48
C ASP A 67 -12.36 4.71 9.57
N GLY A 68 -13.23 3.73 9.83
CA GLY A 68 -12.85 2.33 9.96
C GLY A 68 -13.62 1.61 11.09
N PRO A 69 -13.16 0.43 11.53
CA PRO A 69 -11.96 -0.23 11.05
C PRO A 69 -12.20 -0.98 9.72
N PHE A 70 -11.29 -0.79 8.76
CA PHE A 70 -11.32 -1.45 7.46
C PHE A 70 -10.48 -2.72 7.49
N LEU A 71 -11.02 -3.82 6.96
CA LEU A 71 -10.28 -5.07 6.77
C LEU A 71 -9.39 -5.04 5.52
N SER A 72 -9.75 -4.23 4.54
CA SER A 72 -8.99 -4.08 3.30
C SER A 72 -9.21 -2.70 2.69
N ALA A 73 -8.26 -2.28 1.85
CA ALA A 73 -8.36 -1.04 1.11
C ALA A 73 -7.64 -1.11 -0.22
N GLN A 74 -8.02 -0.20 -1.12
CA GLN A 74 -7.27 0.03 -2.34
C GLN A 74 -6.15 1.05 -2.07
N VAL A 75 -4.90 0.67 -2.37
CA VAL A 75 -3.68 1.44 -2.06
C VAL A 75 -2.89 1.65 -3.35
N HIS A 76 -2.35 2.85 -3.55
CA HIS A 76 -1.48 3.16 -4.69
C HIS A 76 -0.10 2.53 -4.49
N GLU A 77 0.50 1.96 -5.53
CA GLU A 77 1.80 1.26 -5.43
C GLU A 77 2.94 2.11 -4.85
N ARG A 78 2.83 3.44 -4.93
CA ARG A 78 3.80 4.38 -4.32
C ARG A 78 3.86 4.32 -2.80
N PHE A 79 2.76 3.95 -2.15
CA PHE A 79 2.67 3.82 -0.69
C PHE A 79 2.90 2.39 -0.22
N LEU A 80 3.28 1.48 -1.13
CA LEU A 80 3.56 0.10 -0.78
C LEU A 80 5.06 -0.10 -0.67
N GLU A 81 5.49 -0.81 0.37
CA GLU A 81 6.84 -1.33 0.50
C GLU A 81 6.76 -2.85 0.63
N LEU A 82 7.56 -3.59 -0.13
CA LEU A 82 7.61 -5.05 0.03
C LEU A 82 8.19 -5.37 1.40
N ALA A 83 7.54 -6.26 2.14
CA ALA A 83 8.13 -6.78 3.35
C ALA A 83 9.45 -7.49 3.01
N PRO A 84 10.49 -7.35 3.84
CA PRO A 84 11.75 -8.02 3.61
C PRO A 84 11.52 -9.54 3.57
N PRO A 85 12.26 -10.27 2.70
CA PRO A 85 12.20 -11.73 2.72
C PRO A 85 12.63 -12.22 4.11
N LEU A 86 11.99 -13.28 4.58
CA LEU A 86 12.46 -13.98 5.78
C LEU A 86 13.89 -14.44 5.50
N SER A 87 14.86 -13.86 6.23
CA SER A 87 16.22 -14.39 6.24
C SER A 87 16.21 -15.62 7.13
N ASP A 88 16.35 -16.80 6.53
CA ASP A 88 16.67 -18.02 7.26
C ASP A 88 18.02 -17.80 7.96
N THR A 89 17.98 -17.43 9.23
CA THR A 89 19.16 -17.47 10.09
C THR A 89 19.20 -18.89 10.65
N GLU A 90 19.93 -19.77 9.95
CA GLU A 90 20.39 -21.07 10.46
C GLU A 90 21.57 -20.91 11.44
#